data_AF-A0A932P2K3-F1
#
_entry.id   AF-A0A932P2K3-F1
#
_cell.length_a   1.000
_cell.length_b   1.000
_cell.length_c   1.000
_cell.angle_alpha   90.00
_cell.angle_beta   90.00
_cell.angle_gamma   90.00
#
_symmetry.space_group_name_H-M   'P 1'
#
loop_
_entity.id
_entity.type
_entity.pdbx_description
1 polymer ?
#
loop_
_entity_poly.entity_id
_entity_poly.type
_entity_poly.pdbx_seq_one_letter_code
_entity_poly.pdbx_strand_id
1 'polypeptide(L)'
;MIRTVKGFTLLEVMVALAVLAIALAAMMKGVGAHVSNQSYLRDRTLAHWVAMNKAAELQIARKWPEAGSETGSAPMGPHEWYWKITVQNTPDPDVRRMDVAVSATEGGEPVTSLVGYLLKPQ
;
A
#
# COMPACT_ATOMS: atom_id res chain seq x y z
N MET A 1 -8.86 31.33 -60.73
CA MET A 1 -9.25 32.00 -59.47
C MET A 1 -8.23 31.64 -58.40
N ILE A 2 -7.48 32.61 -57.90
CA ILE A 2 -6.46 32.39 -56.86
C ILE A 2 -7.18 32.31 -55.52
N ARG A 3 -7.06 31.17 -54.83
CA ARG A 3 -7.66 30.96 -53.51
C ARG A 3 -6.78 31.66 -52.47
N THR A 4 -7.24 32.77 -51.91
CA THR A 4 -6.54 33.48 -50.83
C THR A 4 -6.61 32.64 -49.56
N VAL A 5 -5.47 32.12 -49.11
CA VAL A 5 -5.37 31.42 -47.82
C VAL A 5 -5.40 32.50 -46.73
N LYS A 6 -6.42 32.49 -45.87
CA LYS A 6 -6.46 33.36 -44.68
C LYS A 6 -5.41 32.86 -43.68
N GLY A 7 -4.49 33.73 -43.28
CA GLY A 7 -3.53 33.45 -42.21
C GLY A 7 -4.19 33.49 -40.82
N PHE A 8 -3.55 32.87 -39.83
CA PHE A 8 -4.01 32.87 -38.44
C PHE A 8 -3.83 34.26 -37.79
N THR A 9 -4.78 34.63 -36.94
CA THR A 9 -4.66 35.83 -36.11
C THR A 9 -3.81 35.56 -34.86
N LEU A 10 -3.19 36.60 -34.30
CA LEU A 10 -2.50 36.50 -33.01
C LEU A 10 -3.43 35.97 -31.90
N LEU A 11 -4.70 36.40 -31.93
CA LEU A 11 -5.70 35.97 -30.96
C LEU A 11 -5.96 34.46 -31.03
N GLU A 12 -6.07 33.88 -32.23
CA GLU A 12 -6.24 32.42 -32.39
C GLU A 12 -5.05 31.64 -31.82
N VAL A 13 -3.83 32.08 -32.10
CA VAL A 13 -2.63 31.40 -31.59
C VAL A 13 -2.57 31.50 -30.06
N MET A 14 -2.90 32.65 -29.48
CA MET A 14 -2.96 32.83 -28.02
C MET A 14 -4.04 31.95 -27.38
N VAL A 15 -5.24 31.90 -27.96
CA VAL A 15 -6.34 31.07 -27.46
C VAL A 15 -5.98 29.58 -27.60
N ALA A 16 -5.40 29.16 -28.72
CA ALA A 16 -4.96 27.79 -28.93
C ALA A 16 -3.90 27.37 -27.90
N LEU A 17 -2.92 28.23 -27.63
CA LEU A 17 -1.91 27.99 -26.60
C LEU A 17 -2.53 27.96 -25.19
N ALA A 18 -3.51 28.82 -24.90
CA ALA A 18 -4.20 28.81 -23.61
C ALA A 18 -4.96 27.50 -23.38
N VAL A 19 -5.73 27.03 -24.37
CA VAL A 19 -6.43 25.74 -24.32
C VAL A 19 -5.44 24.58 -24.19
N LEU A 20 -4.36 24.61 -24.97
CA LEU A 20 -3.31 23.60 -24.89
C LEU A 20 -2.64 23.57 -23.50
N ALA A 21 -2.33 24.73 -22.92
CA ALA A 21 -1.73 24.82 -21.59
C ALA A 21 -2.65 24.24 -20.51
N ILE A 22 -3.96 24.53 -20.57
CA ILE A 22 -4.95 23.97 -19.64
C ILE A 22 -5.04 22.44 -19.80
N ALA A 23 -5.08 21.94 -21.03
CA ALA A 23 -5.11 20.50 -21.30
C ALA A 23 -3.86 19.79 -20.76
N LEU A 24 -2.67 20.37 -20.97
CA LEU A 24 -1.42 19.84 -20.44
C LEU A 24 -1.39 19.83 -18.91
N ALA A 25 -1.82 20.90 -18.26
CA ALA A 25 -1.91 20.97 -16.80
C ALA A 25 -2.86 19.90 -16.23
N ALA A 26 -4.01 19.68 -16.87
CA ALA A 26 -4.95 18.64 -16.49
C ALA A 26 -4.34 17.23 -16.65
N MET A 27 -3.64 16.98 -17.77
CA MET A 27 -2.94 15.71 -17.99
C MET A 27 -1.84 15.45 -16.97
N MET A 28 -1.01 16.46 -16.65
CA MET A 28 0.03 16.34 -15.64
C MET A 28 -0.54 15.99 -14.26
N LYS A 29 -1.66 16.62 -13.88
CA LYS A 29 -2.37 16.29 -12.63
C LYS A 29 -2.84 14.82 -12.63
N GLY A 30 -3.38 14.34 -13.74
CA GLY A 30 -3.78 12.93 -13.89
C GLY A 30 -2.60 11.97 -13.73
N VAL A 31 -1.48 12.24 -14.40
CA VAL A 31 -0.24 11.44 -14.28
C VAL A 31 0.28 11.43 -12.84
N GLY A 32 0.32 12.58 -12.16
CA GLY A 32 0.73 12.67 -10.77
C GLY A 32 -0.11 11.81 -9.82
N ALA A 33 -1.44 11.81 -10.02
CA ALA A 33 -2.35 10.95 -9.26
C ALA A 33 -2.09 9.46 -9.52
N HIS A 34 -1.81 9.07 -10.77
CA HIS A 34 -1.46 7.69 -11.11
C HIS A 34 -0.16 7.22 -10.44
N VAL A 35 0.88 8.05 -10.41
CA VAL A 35 2.16 7.72 -9.78
C VAL A 35 2.02 7.57 -8.26
N SER A 36 1.25 8.46 -7.62
CA SER A 36 0.97 8.35 -6.18
C SER A 36 0.20 7.06 -5.86
N ASN A 37 -0.82 6.74 -6.66
CA ASN A 37 -1.59 5.50 -6.48
C ASN A 37 -0.74 4.24 -6.68
N GLN A 38 0.15 4.23 -7.68
CA GLN A 38 1.10 3.14 -7.90
C GLN A 38 2.01 2.91 -6.69
N SER A 39 2.51 3.99 -6.08
CA SER A 39 3.36 3.87 -4.87
C SER A 39 2.58 3.33 -3.69
N TYR A 40 1.35 3.83 -3.47
CA TYR A 40 0.47 3.33 -2.42
C TYR A 40 0.17 1.83 -2.56
N LEU A 41 -0.17 1.37 -3.77
CA LEU A 41 -0.43 -0.06 -4.03
C LEU A 41 0.81 -0.93 -3.82
N ARG A 42 1.97 -0.45 -4.27
CA ARG A 42 3.26 -1.14 -4.04
C ARG A 42 3.52 -1.29 -2.54
N ASP A 43 3.42 -0.21 -1.78
CA ASP A 43 3.73 -0.21 -0.35
C ASP A 43 2.76 -1.12 0.42
N ARG A 44 1.46 -1.11 0.07
CA ARG A 44 0.48 -2.04 0.64
C ARG A 44 0.78 -3.50 0.31
N THR A 45 1.27 -3.78 -0.90
CA THR A 45 1.68 -5.15 -1.31
C THR A 45 2.89 -5.63 -0.52
N LEU A 46 3.92 -4.79 -0.38
CA LEU A 46 5.12 -5.14 0.39
C LEU A 46 4.80 -5.35 1.87
N ALA A 47 4.00 -4.47 2.47
CA ALA A 47 3.52 -4.63 3.85
C ALA A 47 2.74 -5.94 4.03
N HIS A 48 1.92 -6.31 3.03
CA HIS A 48 1.14 -7.55 3.06
C HIS A 48 2.04 -8.79 2.99
N TRP A 49 3.11 -8.76 2.19
CA TRP A 49 4.12 -9.83 2.18
C TRP A 49 4.83 -9.98 3.53
N VAL A 50 5.16 -8.87 4.21
CA VAL A 50 5.70 -8.93 5.58
C VAL A 50 4.71 -9.59 6.53
N ALA A 51 3.43 -9.20 6.48
CA ALA A 51 2.39 -9.79 7.31
C ALA A 51 2.23 -11.30 7.07
N MET A 52 2.20 -11.72 5.80
CA MET A 52 2.12 -13.13 5.43
C MET A 52 3.35 -13.93 5.88
N ASN A 53 4.55 -13.38 5.72
CA ASN A 53 5.78 -14.03 6.17
C ASN A 53 5.74 -14.26 7.68
N LYS A 54 5.37 -13.24 8.47
CA LYS A 54 5.28 -13.37 9.93
C LYS A 54 4.17 -14.34 10.37
N ALA A 55 3.04 -14.33 9.69
CA ALA A 55 1.98 -15.31 9.96
C ALA A 55 2.44 -16.75 9.65
N ALA A 56 3.12 -16.95 8.52
CA ALA A 56 3.66 -18.24 8.13
C ALA A 56 4.76 -18.72 9.07
N GLU A 57 5.68 -17.84 9.51
CA GLU A 57 6.71 -18.15 10.50
C GLU A 57 6.09 -18.74 11.78
N LEU A 58 5.03 -18.11 12.32
CA LEU A 58 4.35 -18.59 13.52
C LEU A 58 3.62 -19.91 13.30
N GLN A 59 2.96 -20.09 12.15
CA GLN A 59 2.27 -21.33 11.82
C GLN A 59 3.26 -22.50 11.63
N ILE A 60 4.38 -22.28 10.95
CA ILE A 60 5.38 -23.30 10.65
C ILE A 60 6.19 -23.66 11.90
N ALA A 61 6.47 -22.68 12.77
CA ALA A 61 7.20 -22.94 14.01
C ALA A 61 6.48 -23.91 14.95
N ARG A 62 5.18 -24.22 14.71
CA ARG A 62 4.31 -25.03 15.58
C ARG A 62 4.40 -24.59 17.05
N LYS A 63 4.60 -23.29 17.27
CA LYS A 63 4.63 -22.71 18.61
C LYS A 63 3.20 -22.48 19.06
N TRP A 64 2.97 -22.58 20.37
CA TRP A 64 1.72 -22.24 21.01
C TRP A 64 1.87 -20.95 21.83
N PRO A 65 2.07 -19.78 21.18
CA PRO A 65 2.44 -18.54 21.86
C PRO A 65 1.31 -18.06 22.78
N GLU A 66 1.64 -17.69 24.02
CA GLU A 66 0.67 -17.14 24.97
C GLU A 66 -0.04 -15.90 24.41
N ALA A 67 -1.22 -15.61 24.95
CA ALA A 67 -1.93 -14.39 24.60
C ALA A 67 -1.10 -13.16 24.99
N GLY A 68 -0.97 -12.21 24.09
CA GLY A 68 -0.07 -11.08 24.25
C GLY A 68 0.23 -10.40 22.93
N SER A 69 1.17 -9.45 22.96
CA SER A 69 1.63 -8.79 21.75
C SER A 69 3.15 -8.82 21.65
N GLU A 70 3.63 -9.11 20.45
CA GLU A 70 5.04 -9.04 20.08
C GLU A 70 5.19 -8.01 18.96
N THR A 71 6.30 -7.27 18.96
CA THR A 71 6.62 -6.27 17.94
C THR A 71 8.03 -6.47 17.44
N GLY A 72 8.28 -6.04 16.22
CA GLY A 72 9.63 -5.99 15.66
C GLY A 72 9.64 -5.28 14.33
N SER A 73 10.75 -5.43 13.62
CA SER A 73 10.90 -4.92 12.26
C SER A 73 11.31 -6.03 11.29
N ALA A 74 11.07 -5.82 10.00
CA ALA A 74 11.53 -6.69 8.95
C ALA A 74 11.79 -5.90 7.66
N PRO A 75 12.92 -6.15 6.98
CA PRO A 75 13.19 -5.53 5.69
C PRO A 75 12.32 -6.16 4.59
N MET A 76 11.73 -5.34 3.73
CA MET A 76 11.01 -5.80 2.53
C MET A 76 11.05 -4.76 1.41
N GLY A 77 11.66 -5.14 0.29
CA GLY A 77 11.96 -4.21 -0.79
C GLY A 77 12.94 -3.12 -0.30
N PRO A 78 12.71 -1.84 -0.64
CA PRO A 78 13.60 -0.75 -0.24
C PRO A 78 13.28 -0.17 1.16
N HIS A 79 12.35 -0.76 1.91
CA HIS A 79 11.88 -0.23 3.19
C HIS A 79 12.07 -1.22 4.34
N GLU A 80 12.32 -0.68 5.53
CA GLU A 80 12.13 -1.40 6.79
C GLU A 80 10.67 -1.26 7.22
N TRP A 81 10.04 -2.37 7.57
CA TRP A 81 8.64 -2.41 8.00
C TRP A 81 8.54 -2.78 9.47
N TYR A 82 7.63 -2.13 10.19
CA TYR A 82 7.39 -2.41 11.60
C TYR A 82 6.13 -3.25 11.73
N TRP A 83 6.23 -4.37 12.43
CA TRP A 83 5.12 -5.30 12.59
C TRP A 83 4.76 -5.47 14.06
N LYS A 84 3.48 -5.74 14.30
CA LYS A 84 2.93 -6.09 15.61
C LYS A 84 2.03 -7.31 15.46
N ILE A 85 2.36 -8.37 16.19
CA ILE A 85 1.56 -9.59 16.26
C ILE A 85 0.83 -9.55 17.59
N THR A 86 -0.49 -9.72 17.56
CA THR A 86 -1.33 -9.80 18.76
C THR A 86 -2.02 -11.15 18.78
N VAL A 87 -1.74 -11.96 19.79
CA VAL A 87 -2.33 -13.28 19.99
C VAL A 87 -3.42 -13.18 21.06
N GLN A 88 -4.60 -13.70 20.75
CA GLN A 88 -5.77 -13.67 21.63
C GLN A 88 -6.34 -15.08 21.77
N ASN A 89 -6.85 -15.39 22.96
CA ASN A 89 -7.59 -16.63 23.18
C ASN A 89 -8.90 -16.59 22.39
N THR A 90 -9.36 -17.77 21.96
CA THR A 90 -10.70 -17.94 21.39
C THR A 90 -11.55 -18.79 22.35
N PRO A 91 -12.86 -18.93 22.10
CA PRO A 91 -13.70 -19.85 22.87
C PRO A 91 -13.25 -21.32 22.80
N ASP A 92 -12.59 -21.71 21.71
CA ASP A 92 -11.99 -23.04 21.58
C ASP A 92 -10.58 -23.02 22.19
N PRO A 93 -10.30 -23.83 23.24
CA PRO A 93 -9.00 -23.84 23.92
C PRO A 93 -7.85 -24.34 23.04
N ASP A 94 -8.15 -25.02 21.93
CA ASP A 94 -7.16 -25.52 20.98
C ASP A 94 -6.98 -24.59 19.76
N VAL A 95 -7.66 -23.44 19.75
CA VAL A 95 -7.55 -22.40 18.72
C VAL A 95 -7.18 -21.05 19.33
N ARG A 96 -6.16 -20.40 18.78
CA ARG A 96 -5.80 -19.01 19.10
C ARG A 96 -5.96 -18.12 17.87
N ARG A 97 -6.45 -16.90 18.08
CA ARG A 97 -6.52 -15.86 17.04
C ARG A 97 -5.22 -15.07 17.05
N MET A 98 -4.70 -14.78 15.88
CA MET A 98 -3.50 -13.98 15.68
C MET A 98 -3.81 -12.84 14.72
N ASP A 99 -3.60 -11.60 15.15
CA ASP A 99 -3.71 -10.41 14.32
C ASP A 99 -2.28 -9.88 14.04
N VAL A 100 -1.89 -9.82 12.77
CA VAL A 100 -0.58 -9.32 12.30
C VAL A 100 -0.79 -7.98 11.62
N ALA A 101 -0.40 -6.90 12.28
CA ALA A 101 -0.46 -5.54 11.77
C ALA A 101 0.93 -5.08 11.30
N VAL A 102 1.01 -4.39 10.16
CA VAL A 102 2.27 -3.89 9.60
C VAL A 102 2.14 -2.41 9.25
N SER A 103 3.08 -1.61 9.74
CA SER A 103 3.15 -0.16 9.63
C SER A 103 4.45 0.28 8.96
N ALA A 104 4.41 1.41 8.24
CA ALA A 104 5.60 1.97 7.58
C ALA A 104 6.57 2.65 8.57
N THR A 105 6.10 3.02 9.76
CA THR A 105 6.90 3.65 10.83
C THR A 105 6.64 2.95 12.16
N GLU A 106 7.61 3.03 13.07
CA GLU A 106 7.47 2.49 14.42
C GLU A 106 6.31 3.18 15.16
N GLY A 107 5.38 2.39 15.70
CA GLY A 107 4.17 2.89 16.38
C GLY A 107 3.17 3.61 15.46
N GLY A 108 3.37 3.60 14.15
CA GLY A 108 2.46 4.22 13.19
C GLY A 108 1.20 3.39 12.92
N GLU A 109 0.24 4.00 12.23
CA GLU A 109 -0.97 3.32 11.77
C GLU A 109 -0.64 2.17 10.80
N PRO A 110 -1.32 1.03 10.92
CA PRO A 110 -1.05 -0.12 10.07
C PRO A 110 -1.50 0.13 8.64
N VAL A 111 -0.58 -0.06 7.70
CA VAL A 111 -0.84 -0.06 6.25
C VAL A 111 -1.67 -1.28 5.86
N THR A 112 -1.45 -2.40 6.55
CA THR A 112 -2.23 -3.62 6.40
C THR A 112 -2.34 -4.36 7.73
N SER A 113 -3.40 -5.14 7.86
CA SER A 113 -3.57 -6.11 8.94
C SER A 113 -4.04 -7.44 8.36
N LEU A 114 -3.54 -8.54 8.91
CA LEU A 114 -3.89 -9.91 8.54
C LEU A 114 -4.36 -10.65 9.79
N VAL A 115 -5.52 -11.30 9.70
CA VAL A 115 -6.02 -12.18 10.77
C VAL A 115 -5.75 -13.62 10.38
N GLY A 116 -5.13 -14.37 11.28
CA GLY A 116 -4.91 -15.80 11.16
C GLY A 116 -5.33 -16.55 12.42
N TYR A 117 -5.38 -17.87 12.31
CA TYR A 117 -5.63 -18.76 13.43
C TYR A 117 -4.46 -19.73 13.59
N LEU A 118 -4.10 -19.98 14.84
CA LEU A 118 -3.11 -20.97 15.25
C LEU A 118 -3.85 -22.13 15.89
N LEU A 119 -3.51 -23.36 15.49
CA LEU A 119 -4.01 -24.59 16.09
C LEU A 119 -2.98 -25.12 17.07
N LYS A 120 -3.46 -25.67 18.18
CA LYS A 120 -2.60 -26.30 19.17
C LYS A 120 -1.88 -27.48 18.51
N PRO A 121 -0.53 -27.55 18.59
CA PRO A 121 0.21 -28.68 18.05
C PRO A 121 -0.24 -29.99 18.69
N GLN A 122 -0.35 -31.05 17.89
CA GLN A 122 -0.56 -32.43 18.32
C GLN A 122 0.74 -33.05 18.85
#